data_AF-A0A534N4Y8-F1
#
_entry.id   AF-A0A534N4Y8-F1
#
_cell.length_a   1.000
_cell.length_b   1.000
_cell.length_c   1.000
_cell.angle_alpha   90.00
_cell.angle_beta   90.00
_cell.angle_gamma   90.00
#
_symmetry.space_group_name_H-M   'P 1'
#
loop_
_entity.id
_entity.type
_entity.pdbx_description
1 polymer ?
#
loop_
_entity_poly.entity_id
_entity_poly.type
_entity_poly.pdbx_seq_one_letter_code
_entity_poly.pdbx_strand_id
1 'polypeptide(L)'
;MGSGKSCFVRGVAEGLAVGEKAWIRSPTFTLINEYHGRLPVYHIDLYRVGSPRDMQELDLVEYLFSDGVSLIEWFDHLPVGEAEEYLNIKFEHVNRNQRKLTFVAYGSRYDQIIEDLRDRVQKRKSKIQNGGGGLDREKRCL
;
A
#
# COMPACT_ATOMS: atom_id res chain seq x y z
N MET A 1 12.10 10.54 -1.07
CA MET A 1 12.65 9.19 -1.35
C MET A 1 12.97 8.46 -0.04
N GLY A 2 12.89 7.13 0.00
CA GLY A 2 13.29 6.34 1.19
C GLY A 2 12.28 6.26 2.35
N SER A 3 11.01 6.63 2.11
CA SER A 3 9.96 6.61 3.15
C SER A 3 9.46 5.22 3.51
N GLY A 4 9.78 4.19 2.70
CA GLY A 4 9.34 2.82 2.91
C GLY A 4 8.09 2.40 2.13
N LYS A 5 7.57 3.24 1.23
CA LYS A 5 6.38 2.93 0.42
C LYS A 5 6.52 1.65 -0.39
N SER A 6 7.61 1.48 -1.15
CA SER A 6 7.83 0.24 -1.93
C SER A 6 8.08 -1.00 -1.06
N CYS A 7 8.49 -0.84 0.20
CA CYS A 7 8.55 -1.93 1.18
C CYS A 7 7.14 -2.31 1.63
N PHE A 8 6.29 -1.32 1.91
CA PHE A 8 4.89 -1.53 2.23
C PHE A 8 4.13 -2.21 1.08
N VAL A 9 4.30 -1.74 -0.17
CA VAL A 9 3.69 -2.37 -1.35
C VAL A 9 4.08 -3.84 -1.48
N ARG A 10 5.36 -4.17 -1.25
CA ARG A 10 5.83 -5.56 -1.22
C ARG A 10 5.11 -6.39 -0.18
N GLY A 11 4.97 -5.88 1.05
CA GLY A 11 4.23 -6.57 2.11
C GLY A 11 2.74 -6.78 1.78
N VAL A 12 2.10 -5.82 1.10
CA VAL A 12 0.71 -5.98 0.62
C VAL A 12 0.63 -7.03 -0.48
N ALA A 13 1.53 -6.98 -1.47
CA ALA A 13 1.58 -7.95 -2.57
C ALA A 13 1.80 -9.38 -2.05
N GLU A 14 2.72 -9.57 -1.10
CA GLU A 14 2.92 -10.85 -0.41
C GLU A 14 1.65 -11.33 0.32
N GLY A 15 0.99 -10.43 1.06
CA GLY A 15 -0.28 -10.75 1.75
C GLY A 15 -1.45 -11.08 0.81
N LEU A 16 -1.37 -10.61 -0.44
CA LEU A 16 -2.31 -10.93 -1.52
C LEU A 16 -1.84 -12.10 -2.39
N ALA A 17 -0.80 -12.83 -1.98
CA ALA A 17 -0.27 -13.98 -2.71
C ALA A 17 0.13 -13.66 -4.17
N VAL A 18 0.63 -12.45 -4.41
CA VAL A 18 1.36 -12.15 -5.64
C VAL A 18 2.59 -13.06 -5.67
N GLY A 19 2.82 -13.73 -6.80
CA GLY A 19 3.84 -14.78 -6.90
C GLY A 19 5.24 -14.30 -6.48
N GLU A 20 6.01 -15.15 -5.80
CA GLU A 20 7.32 -14.79 -5.23
C GLU A 20 8.36 -14.31 -6.27
N LYS A 21 8.17 -14.69 -7.53
CA LYS A 21 9.01 -14.26 -8.67
C LYS A 21 8.58 -12.91 -9.25
N ALA A 22 7.44 -12.37 -8.84
CA ALA A 22 6.95 -11.09 -9.32
C ALA A 22 7.91 -10.00 -8.87
N TRP A 23 8.39 -9.23 -9.84
CA TRP A 23 9.29 -8.14 -9.52
C TRP A 23 8.51 -6.91 -9.07
N ILE A 24 8.35 -6.75 -7.76
CA ILE A 24 7.71 -5.57 -7.17
C ILE A 24 8.70 -4.39 -7.08
N ARG A 25 8.51 -3.36 -7.92
CA ARG A 25 9.28 -2.10 -7.95
C ARG A 25 8.33 -0.91 -7.91
N SER A 26 8.84 0.25 -7.49
CA SER A 26 8.15 1.52 -7.74
C SER A 26 7.94 1.71 -9.24
N PRO A 27 6.74 2.12 -9.70
CA PRO A 27 6.43 2.38 -11.10
C PRO A 27 6.99 3.73 -11.54
N THR A 28 8.24 4.04 -11.16
CA THR A 28 8.86 5.34 -11.38
C THR A 28 8.93 5.70 -12.87
N PHE A 29 8.90 4.74 -13.80
CA PHE A 29 8.93 5.01 -15.25
C PHE A 29 7.69 4.49 -15.98
N THR A 30 6.99 3.53 -15.39
CA THR A 30 5.82 2.88 -15.99
C THR A 30 4.51 3.55 -15.59
N LEU A 31 4.51 4.43 -14.58
CA LEU A 31 3.36 5.09 -13.94
C LEU A 31 2.44 4.11 -13.20
N ILE A 32 2.15 2.96 -13.80
CA ILE A 32 1.37 1.86 -13.25
C ILE A 32 2.17 0.55 -13.39
N ASN A 33 2.23 -0.23 -12.32
CA ASN A 33 2.66 -1.63 -12.35
C ASN A 33 1.50 -2.51 -11.89
N GLU A 34 1.22 -3.56 -12.64
CA GLU A 34 0.18 -4.54 -12.31
C GLU A 34 0.79 -5.85 -11.82
N TYR A 35 0.19 -6.42 -10.79
CA TYR A 35 0.63 -7.70 -10.26
C TYR A 35 -0.56 -8.63 -10.02
N HIS A 36 -0.46 -9.86 -10.50
CA HIS A 36 -1.48 -10.87 -10.32
C HIS A 36 -1.26 -11.64 -9.01
N GLY A 37 -2.25 -11.58 -8.12
CA GLY A 37 -2.34 -12.36 -6.90
C GLY A 37 -3.77 -12.86 -6.68
N ARG A 38 -4.13 -13.15 -5.42
CA ARG A 38 -5.52 -13.45 -5.02
C ARG A 38 -6.49 -12.34 -5.40
N LEU A 39 -6.03 -11.09 -5.36
CA LEU A 39 -6.65 -9.94 -6.01
C LEU A 39 -5.58 -9.27 -6.87
N PRO A 40 -5.93 -8.70 -8.04
CA PRO A 40 -5.03 -7.83 -8.77
C PRO A 40 -4.51 -6.69 -7.88
N VAL A 41 -3.23 -6.38 -7.99
CA VAL A 41 -2.60 -5.24 -7.28
C VAL A 41 -2.10 -4.25 -8.30
N TYR A 42 -2.57 -3.01 -8.22
CA TYR A 42 -2.15 -1.91 -9.08
C TYR A 42 -1.31 -0.96 -8.26
N HIS A 43 -0.02 -0.87 -8.57
CA HIS A 43 0.87 0.10 -7.94
C HIS A 43 1.02 1.30 -8.87
N ILE A 44 0.47 2.44 -8.44
CA ILE A 44 0.34 3.66 -9.26
C ILE A 44 1.21 4.76 -8.63
N ASP A 45 1.94 5.53 -9.43
CA ASP A 45 2.70 6.71 -9.00
C ASP A 45 2.21 7.96 -9.75
N LEU A 46 1.45 8.80 -9.05
CA LEU A 46 0.86 10.01 -9.63
C LEU A 46 1.83 11.21 -9.65
N TYR A 47 3.02 11.11 -9.05
CA TYR A 47 3.97 12.22 -9.04
C TYR A 47 4.37 12.68 -10.45
N ARG A 48 4.37 11.74 -11.39
CA ARG A 48 4.80 11.96 -12.78
C ARG A 48 3.67 12.25 -13.74
N VAL A 49 2.43 12.19 -13.27
CA VAL A 49 1.27 12.51 -14.07
C VAL A 49 1.11 14.03 -14.02
N GLY A 50 1.53 14.69 -15.10
CA GLY A 50 1.79 16.13 -15.12
C GLY A 50 0.57 16.97 -15.49
N SER A 51 -0.44 16.35 -16.09
CA SER A 51 -1.67 17.03 -16.48
C SER A 51 -2.93 16.16 -16.27
N PRO A 52 -4.12 16.76 -16.09
CA PRO A 52 -5.38 16.03 -16.08
C PRO A 52 -5.62 15.21 -17.36
N ARG A 53 -5.03 15.62 -18.49
CA ARG A 53 -5.09 14.85 -19.74
C ARG A 53 -4.30 13.55 -19.62
N ASP A 54 -3.11 13.60 -19.04
CA ASP A 54 -2.28 12.40 -18.80
C ASP A 54 -3.02 11.40 -17.88
N MET A 55 -3.82 11.90 -16.94
CA MET A 55 -4.67 11.07 -16.06
C MET A 55 -5.78 10.36 -16.83
N GLN A 56 -6.41 11.04 -17.78
CA GLN A 56 -7.41 10.46 -18.66
C GLN A 56 -6.79 9.42 -19.60
N GLU A 57 -5.61 9.71 -20.15
CA GLU A 57 -4.87 8.77 -21.01
C GLU A 57 -4.39 7.51 -20.26
N LEU A 58 -4.32 7.55 -18.93
CA LEU A 58 -3.96 6.41 -18.08
C LEU A 58 -5.15 5.50 -17.71
N ASP A 59 -6.39 5.86 -18.09
CA ASP A 59 -7.61 5.16 -17.70
C ASP A 59 -7.66 4.86 -16.18
N LEU A 60 -7.20 5.81 -15.35
CA LEU A 60 -7.08 5.64 -13.89
C LEU A 60 -8.37 5.16 -13.22
N VAL A 61 -9.52 5.56 -13.78
CA VAL A 61 -10.86 5.16 -13.34
C VAL A 61 -11.02 3.64 -13.34
N GLU A 62 -10.51 2.94 -14.36
CA GLU A 62 -10.62 1.46 -14.42
C GLU A 62 -9.88 0.80 -13.25
N TYR A 63 -8.71 1.33 -12.88
CA TYR A 63 -7.94 0.83 -11.75
C TYR A 63 -8.58 1.19 -10.40
N LEU A 64 -9.11 2.41 -10.26
CA LEU A 64 -9.75 2.89 -9.03
C LEU A 64 -11.02 2.09 -8.68
N PHE A 65 -11.80 1.73 -9.69
CA PHE A 65 -13.10 1.06 -9.51
C PHE A 65 -13.11 -0.42 -9.91
N SER A 66 -11.94 -1.01 -10.14
CA SER A 66 -11.80 -2.45 -10.36
C SER A 66 -12.04 -3.27 -9.07
N ASP A 67 -12.18 -4.59 -9.23
CA ASP A 67 -12.21 -5.56 -8.12
C ASP A 67 -10.82 -5.82 -7.48
N GLY A 68 -9.79 -5.06 -7.85
CA GLY A 68 -8.44 -5.19 -7.33
C GLY A 68 -8.12 -4.27 -6.15
N VAL A 69 -6.83 -4.15 -5.85
CA VAL A 69 -6.29 -3.25 -4.82
C VAL A 69 -5.35 -2.24 -5.47
N SER A 70 -5.77 -0.98 -5.46
CA SER A 70 -4.96 0.13 -5.96
C SER A 70 -4.13 0.76 -4.83
N LEU A 71 -2.81 0.73 -4.99
CA LEU A 71 -1.81 1.31 -4.10
C LEU A 71 -1.21 2.53 -4.79
N ILE A 72 -1.72 3.71 -4.41
CA ILE A 72 -1.44 4.97 -5.11
C ILE A 72 -0.42 5.79 -4.31
N GLU A 73 0.75 6.04 -4.90
CA GLU A 73 1.71 7.01 -4.41
C GLU A 73 1.34 8.42 -4.90
N TRP A 74 1.57 9.43 -4.06
CA TRP A 74 1.30 10.83 -4.35
C TRP A 74 -0.17 11.11 -4.69
N PHE A 75 -1.06 10.49 -3.90
CA PHE A 75 -2.51 10.60 -4.02
C PHE A 75 -3.02 12.06 -4.06
N ASP A 76 -2.31 13.02 -3.46
CA ASP A 76 -2.66 14.45 -3.53
C ASP A 76 -2.68 15.03 -4.96
N HIS A 77 -2.10 14.32 -5.93
CA HIS A 77 -2.18 14.68 -7.34
C HIS A 77 -3.49 14.20 -8.01
N LEU A 78 -4.24 13.30 -7.37
CA LEU A 78 -5.52 12.84 -7.91
C LEU A 78 -6.54 14.00 -7.90
N PRO A 79 -7.29 14.23 -9.00
CA PRO A 79 -8.29 15.29 -9.04
C PRO A 79 -9.36 15.09 -7.96
N VAL A 80 -9.82 16.21 -7.40
CA VAL A 80 -10.86 16.22 -6.38
C VAL A 80 -12.14 15.59 -6.94
N GLY A 81 -12.68 14.59 -6.25
CA GLY A 81 -13.92 13.91 -6.63
C GLY A 81 -13.73 12.57 -7.34
N GLU A 82 -12.50 12.21 -7.74
CA GLU A 82 -12.23 10.93 -8.42
C GLU A 82 -12.24 9.72 -7.46
N ALA A 83 -12.09 9.96 -6.16
CA ALA A 83 -12.21 8.93 -5.13
C ALA A 83 -12.84 9.51 -3.86
N GLU A 84 -14.01 8.98 -3.49
CA GLU A 84 -14.75 9.38 -2.28
C GLU A 84 -14.37 8.55 -1.05
N GLU A 85 -14.02 7.27 -1.26
CA GLU A 85 -13.65 6.34 -0.20
C GLU A 85 -12.26 5.73 -0.44
N TYR A 86 -11.37 5.83 0.55
CA TYR A 86 -10.01 5.29 0.49
C TYR A 86 -9.38 5.14 1.89
N LEU A 87 -8.30 4.37 1.97
CA LEU A 87 -7.44 4.29 3.15
C LEU A 87 -6.17 5.10 2.91
N ASN A 88 -6.07 6.27 3.54
CA ASN A 88 -4.85 7.08 3.48
C ASN A 88 -3.79 6.54 4.45
N ILE A 89 -2.54 6.43 3.98
CA ILE A 89 -1.43 5.91 4.77
C ILE A 89 -0.27 6.90 4.74
N LYS A 90 -0.06 7.59 5.85
CA LYS A 90 1.05 8.53 6.01
C LYS A 90 2.28 7.82 6.57
N PHE A 91 3.43 8.03 5.95
CA PHE A 91 4.72 7.50 6.38
C PHE A 91 5.58 8.61 6.98
N GLU A 92 6.04 8.42 8.22
CA GLU A 92 6.89 9.37 8.93
C GLU A 92 8.20 8.70 9.36
N HIS A 93 9.32 9.39 9.17
CA HIS A 93 10.62 8.92 9.63
C HIS A 93 10.73 9.14 11.14
N VAL A 94 10.93 8.06 11.90
CA VAL A 94 11.20 8.15 13.35
C VAL A 94 12.71 8.17 13.57
N ASN A 95 13.43 7.28 12.90
CA ASN A 95 14.89 7.24 12.84
C ASN A 95 15.32 6.47 11.58
N ARG A 96 16.63 6.17 11.45
CA ARG A 96 17.20 5.48 10.28
C ARG A 96 16.43 4.19 9.93
N ASN A 97 16.07 3.38 10.92
CA ASN A 97 15.53 2.03 10.73
C ASN A 97 14.06 1.88 11.13
N GLN A 98 13.40 2.98 11.52
CA GLN A 98 12.01 2.95 11.97
C GLN A 98 11.18 3.98 11.22
N ARG A 99 9.98 3.54 10.84
CA ARG A 99 8.93 4.38 10.29
C ARG A 99 7.70 4.29 11.18
N LYS A 100 7.01 5.41 11.33
CA LYS A 100 5.65 5.45 11.88
C LYS A 100 4.70 5.53 10.70
N LEU A 101 3.75 4.60 10.66
CA LEU A 101 2.66 4.62 9.68
C LEU A 101 1.39 5.05 10.40
N THR A 102 0.70 6.03 9.85
CA THR A 102 -0.60 6.50 10.33
C THR A 102 -1.64 6.19 9.26
N PHE A 103 -2.71 5.49 9.65
CA PHE A 103 -3.79 5.06 8.77
C PHE A 103 -5.03 5.91 9.07
N VAL A 104 -5.65 6.47 8.04
CA VAL A 104 -6.87 7.27 8.14
C VAL A 104 -7.85 6.76 7.09
N ALA A 105 -9.01 6.29 7.54
CA ALA A 105 -10.06 5.79 6.67
C ALA A 105 -10.98 6.93 6.22
N TYR A 106 -11.42 6.84 4.98
CA TYR A 106 -12.47 7.64 4.38
C TYR A 106 -13.47 6.64 3.80
N GLY A 107 -14.66 6.53 4.39
CA GLY A 107 -15.66 5.54 4.00
C GLY A 107 -15.71 4.32 4.93
N SER A 108 -16.93 3.81 5.13
CA SER A 108 -17.25 2.76 6.12
C SER A 108 -16.49 1.45 5.88
N ARG A 109 -16.24 1.10 4.61
CA ARG A 109 -15.43 -0.06 4.24
C ARG A 109 -14.03 0.01 4.84
N TYR A 110 -13.41 1.18 4.81
CA TYR A 110 -12.04 1.37 5.26
C TYR A 110 -11.93 1.51 6.77
N ASP A 111 -12.98 2.00 7.44
CA ASP A 111 -13.10 1.93 8.90
C ASP A 111 -13.04 0.47 9.37
N GLN A 112 -13.84 -0.40 8.75
CA GLN A 112 -13.82 -1.83 9.07
C GLN A 112 -12.44 -2.46 8.86
N ILE A 113 -11.73 -2.07 7.79
CA ILE A 113 -10.36 -2.55 7.54
C ILE A 113 -9.41 -2.12 8.67
N ILE A 114 -9.50 -0.88 9.15
CA ILE A 114 -8.66 -0.38 10.25
C ILE A 114 -8.96 -1.14 11.55
N GLU A 115 -10.23 -1.40 11.85
CA GLU A 115 -10.65 -2.17 13.03
C GLU A 115 -10.10 -3.60 12.99
N ASP A 116 -10.32 -4.30 11.89
CA ASP A 116 -9.80 -5.66 11.67
C ASP A 116 -8.28 -5.71 11.79
N LEU A 117 -7.58 -4.71 11.24
CA LEU A 117 -6.13 -4.60 11.30
C LEU A 117 -5.68 -4.37 12.75
N ARG A 118 -6.34 -3.49 13.49
CA ARG A 118 -6.04 -3.18 14.90
C ARG A 118 -6.15 -4.44 15.76
N ASP A 119 -7.22 -5.20 15.59
CA ASP A 119 -7.46 -6.46 16.29
C ASP A 119 -6.35 -7.48 16.00
N ARG A 120 -5.98 -7.64 14.72
CA ARG A 120 -4.91 -8.56 14.29
C ARG A 120 -3.56 -8.16 14.88
N VAL A 121 -3.25 -6.86 14.90
CA VAL A 121 -2.00 -6.34 15.48
C VAL A 121 -1.95 -6.54 16.99
N GLN A 122 -3.04 -6.29 17.71
CA GLN A 122 -3.12 -6.50 19.16
C GLN A 122 -2.96 -7.99 19.52
N LYS A 123 -3.66 -8.88 18.82
CA LYS A 123 -3.53 -10.35 18.98
C LYS A 123 -2.11 -10.85 18.71
N ARG A 124 -1.41 -10.28 17.71
CA ARG A 124 0.00 -10.61 17.46
C ARG A 124 0.93 -10.11 18.58
N LYS A 125 0.72 -8.90 19.11
CA LYS A 125 1.53 -8.37 20.22
C LYS A 125 1.41 -9.22 21.48
N SER A 126 0.19 -9.63 21.85
CA SER A 126 0.00 -10.50 23.02
C SER A 126 0.64 -11.87 22.84
N LYS A 127 0.57 -12.46 21.64
CA LYS A 127 1.23 -13.74 21.33
C LYS A 127 2.76 -13.65 21.39
N ILE A 128 3.35 -12.55 20.91
CA ILE A 128 4.80 -12.32 20.97
C ILE A 128 5.28 -12.09 22.41
N GLN A 129 4.49 -11.40 23.23
CA GLN A 129 4.81 -11.18 24.65
C GLN A 129 4.68 -12.46 25.49
N ASN A 130 3.77 -13.37 25.11
CA ASN A 130 3.51 -14.62 25.82
C ASN A 130 4.30 -15.84 25.31
N GLY A 131 4.94 -15.75 24.13
CA GLY A 131 5.63 -16.87 23.46
C GLY A 131 7.12 -16.62 23.28
N GLY A 132 7.87 -16.53 24.39
CA GLY A 132 9.31 -16.29 24.37
C GLY A 132 10.10 -17.26 23.48
N GLY A 133 10.97 -16.70 22.63
CA GLY A 133 12.09 -17.41 21.99
C GLY A 133 11.90 -17.78 20.52
N GLY A 134 12.61 -17.05 19.64
CA GLY A 134 12.90 -17.49 18.26
C GLY A 134 12.09 -16.78 17.18
N LEU A 135 12.54 -15.61 16.75
CA LEU A 135 12.16 -15.07 15.43
C LEU A 135 13.43 -14.92 14.60
N ASP A 136 13.48 -15.78 13.59
CA ASP A 136 14.45 -15.82 12.52
C ASP A 136 14.58 -14.42 11.89
N ARG A 137 15.78 -13.87 11.94
CA ARG A 137 16.06 -12.45 11.66
C ARG A 137 16.34 -12.21 10.18
N GLU A 138 15.52 -12.70 9.24
CA GLU A 138 15.93 -12.61 7.82
C GLU A 138 14.86 -12.31 6.77
N LYS A 139 13.79 -11.58 7.14
CA LYS A 139 12.93 -10.90 6.14
C LYS A 139 12.66 -9.45 6.51
N ARG A 140 13.74 -8.68 6.70
CA ARG A 140 13.65 -7.23 6.81
C ARG A 140 13.98 -6.64 5.45
N CYS A 141 12.95 -6.23 4.73
CA CYS A 141 13.13 -5.40 3.55
C CYS A 141 13.91 -4.14 3.95
N LEU A 142 15.16 -4.06 3.50
CA LEU A 142 16.03 -2.88 3.54
C LEU A 142 15.51 -1.82 2.55
#